data_AF-A0A955TBW7-F1
#
_entry.id   AF-A0A955TBW7-F1
#
_cell.length_a   1.000
_cell.length_b   1.000
_cell.length_c   1.000
_cell.angle_alpha   90.00
_cell.angle_beta   90.00
_cell.angle_gamma   90.00
#
_symmetry.space_group_name_H-M   'P 1'
#
loop_
_entity.id
_entity.type
_entity.pdbx_description
1 polymer ?
#
loop_
_entity_poly.entity_id
_entity_poly.type
_entity_poly.pdbx_seq_one_letter_code
_entity_poly.pdbx_strand_id
1 'polypeptide(L)' 'MTVSNKKNHNGLTEEAQGDALVRIHTLYNQLTNTEKLVADYVLENEDVVYRSITEVASLSGAGYGSVVR' A
#
# COMPACT_ATOMS: atom_id res chain seq x y z
N MET A 1 6.74 41.00 17.77
CA MET A 1 5.69 39.97 18.01
C MET A 1 4.67 40.13 16.90
N THR A 2 4.33 39.16 16.05
CA THR A 2 4.59 37.73 16.01
C THR A 2 4.31 37.26 14.57
N VAL A 3 5.06 36.25 14.17
CA VAL A 3 5.08 35.51 12.90
C VAL A 3 3.67 35.16 12.40
N SER A 4 3.41 35.41 11.12
CA SER A 4 2.26 34.85 10.39
C SER A 4 2.43 33.34 10.26
N ASN A 5 1.87 32.60 11.21
CA ASN A 5 1.77 31.15 11.15
C ASN A 5 0.39 30.80 10.58
N LYS A 6 0.31 30.47 9.29
CA LYS A 6 -0.88 29.87 8.70
C LYS A 6 -0.94 28.43 9.19
N LYS A 7 -1.42 28.26 10.44
CA LYS A 7 -1.72 26.98 11.06
C LYS A 7 -2.87 26.37 10.27
N ASN A 8 -2.60 25.29 9.58
CA ASN A 8 -3.63 24.45 8.99
C ASN A 8 -4.43 23.86 10.15
N HIS A 9 -5.74 24.12 10.18
CA HIS A 9 -6.66 23.56 11.14
C HIS A 9 -6.84 22.07 10.83
N ASN A 10 -6.04 21.22 11.48
CA ASN A 10 -6.42 19.88 11.95
C ASN A 10 -5.29 19.33 12.83
N GLY A 11 -5.47 19.47 14.15
CA GLY A 11 -4.62 18.83 15.14
C GLY A 11 -5.08 17.39 15.38
N LEU A 12 -4.62 16.46 14.56
CA LEU A 12 -4.76 15.02 14.78
C LEU A 12 -3.36 14.42 14.90
N THR A 13 -3.00 13.95 16.10
CA THR A 13 -2.00 12.89 16.25
C THR A 13 -2.73 11.58 15.92
N GLU A 14 -2.65 11.15 14.68
CA GLU A 14 -3.15 9.85 14.22
C GLU A 14 -1.98 9.08 13.60
N GLU A 15 -1.92 7.81 13.92
CA GLU A 15 -0.74 6.96 13.79
C GLU A 15 -0.20 6.89 12.36
N ALA A 16 1.07 6.52 12.22
CA ALA A 16 1.83 6.46 10.96
C ALA A 16 1.33 5.40 9.95
N GLN A 17 0.03 5.31 9.72
CA GLN A 17 -0.61 4.60 8.63
C GLN A 17 -0.58 5.50 7.39
N GLY A 18 0.62 5.66 6.84
CA GLY A 18 0.77 6.19 5.50
C GLY A 18 -0.07 5.38 4.51
N ASP A 19 -0.59 6.07 3.49
CA ASP A 19 -1.28 5.49 2.34
C ASP A 19 -0.63 4.16 1.94
N ALA A 20 -1.43 3.09 1.91
CA ALA A 20 -0.93 1.74 1.67
C ALA A 20 -0.13 1.65 0.37
N LEU A 21 -0.54 2.40 -0.67
CA LEU A 21 0.17 2.45 -1.95
C LEU A 21 1.55 3.11 -1.80
N VAL A 22 1.64 4.19 -1.02
CA VAL A 22 2.91 4.85 -0.69
C VAL A 22 3.84 3.90 0.07
N ARG A 23 3.30 3.11 1.00
CA ARG A 23 4.08 2.10 1.74
C ARG A 23 4.57 0.97 0.82
N ILE A 24 3.73 0.47 -0.08
CA ILE A 24 4.12 -0.54 -1.07
C ILE A 24 5.26 0.00 -1.95
N HIS A 25 5.14 1.22 -2.48
CA HIS A 25 6.22 1.85 -3.26
C HIS A 25 7.52 1.99 -2.47
N THR A 26 7.44 2.40 -1.21
CA THR A 26 8.62 2.60 -0.35
C THR A 26 9.34 1.29 -0.05
N LEU A 27 8.58 0.22 0.19
CA LEU A 27 9.12 -1.10 0.55
C LEU A 27 9.43 -1.99 -0.67
N TYR A 28 9.03 -1.59 -1.87
CA TYR A 28 9.08 -2.41 -3.09
C TYR A 28 10.44 -3.08 -3.32
N ASN A 29 11.54 -2.34 -3.14
CA ASN A 29 12.89 -2.87 -3.36
C ASN A 29 13.33 -3.91 -2.32
N GLN A 30 12.66 -3.99 -1.17
CA GLN A 30 12.90 -4.96 -0.11
C GLN A 30 12.06 -6.23 -0.26
N LEU A 31 11.06 -6.21 -1.15
CA LEU A 31 10.21 -7.35 -1.44
C LEU A 31 10.98 -8.44 -2.20
N THR A 32 10.62 -9.69 -1.92
CA THR A 32 11.03 -10.85 -2.72
C THR A 32 10.41 -10.77 -4.13
N ASN A 33 10.96 -11.54 -5.08
CA ASN A 33 10.42 -11.57 -6.45
C ASN A 33 8.93 -11.94 -6.48
N THR A 34 8.48 -12.86 -5.61
CA THR A 34 7.07 -13.28 -5.57
C THR A 34 6.17 -12.22 -4.92
N GLU A 35 6.66 -11.49 -3.91
CA GLU A 35 5.90 -10.38 -3.30
C GLU A 35 5.79 -9.19 -4.26
N LYS A 36 6.81 -8.95 -5.10
CA LYS A 36 6.75 -7.91 -6.14
C LYS A 36 5.62 -8.16 -7.14
N LEU A 37 5.38 -9.42 -7.51
CA LEU A 37 4.23 -9.77 -8.37
C LEU A 37 2.89 -9.31 -7.77
N VAL A 38 2.73 -9.49 -6.45
CA VAL A 38 1.54 -9.04 -5.73
C VAL A 38 1.50 -7.51 -5.67
N ALA A 39 2.63 -6.87 -5.38
CA ALA A 39 2.73 -5.42 -5.32
C ALA A 39 2.42 -4.75 -6.66
N ASP A 40 2.99 -5.24 -7.76
CA ASP A 40 2.73 -4.76 -9.12
C ASP A 40 1.24 -4.87 -9.45
N TYR A 41 0.63 -6.03 -9.17
CA TYR A 41 -0.80 -6.22 -9.37
C TYR A 41 -1.66 -5.24 -8.57
N VAL A 42 -1.35 -5.02 -7.29
CA VAL A 42 -2.09 -4.06 -6.43
C VAL A 42 -1.93 -2.62 -6.93
N LEU A 43 -0.74 -2.24 -7.38
CA LEU A 43 -0.46 -0.89 -7.87
C LEU A 43 -1.11 -0.60 -9.23
N GLU A 44 -1.29 -1.63 -10.07
CA GLU A 44 -1.87 -1.50 -11.42
C GLU A 44 -3.39 -1.66 -11.44
N ASN A 45 -4.00 -2.25 -10.41
CA ASN A 45 -5.43 -2.62 -10.39
C ASN A 45 -6.17 -1.99 -9.20
N GLU A 46 -6.82 -0.84 -9.41
CA GLU A 46 -7.62 -0.17 -8.37
C GLU A 46 -8.80 -1.02 -7.87
N ASP A 47 -9.32 -1.93 -8.71
CA ASP A 47 -10.41 -2.84 -8.37
C ASP A 47 -9.97 -4.04 -7.52
N VAL A 48 -8.68 -4.15 -7.17
CA VAL A 48 -8.12 -5.22 -6.32
C VAL A 48 -8.86 -5.38 -5.00
N VAL A 49 -9.39 -4.28 -4.44
CA VAL A 49 -10.16 -4.28 -3.19
C VAL A 49 -11.48 -5.05 -3.28
N TYR A 50 -11.98 -5.30 -4.50
CA TYR A 50 -13.20 -6.07 -4.77
C TYR A 50 -12.90 -7.53 -5.14
N ARG A 51 -11.63 -7.94 -5.12
CA ARG A 51 -11.19 -9.30 -5.43
C ARG A 51 -11.02 -10.12 -4.16
N SER A 52 -11.38 -11.40 -4.24
CA SER A 52 -11.00 -12.37 -3.24
C SER A 52 -9.49 -12.59 -3.24
N ILE A 53 -8.95 -12.98 -2.11
CA ILE A 53 -7.52 -13.30 -1.99
C ILE A 53 -7.08 -14.42 -2.96
N THR A 54 -7.97 -15.36 -3.28
CA THR A 54 -7.71 -16.41 -4.27
C THR A 54 -7.62 -15.86 -5.70
N GLU A 55 -8.43 -14.85 -6.03
CA GLU A 55 -8.32 -14.16 -7.31
C GLU A 55 -7.03 -13.34 -7.39
N VAL A 56 -6.67 -12.61 -6.33
CA VAL A 56 -5.41 -11.84 -6.29
C VAL A 56 -4.19 -12.74 -6.47
N ALA A 57 -4.14 -13.88 -5.79
CA ALA A 57 -3.07 -14.85 -5.97
C ALA A 57 -3.00 -15.37 -7.43
N SER A 58 -4.15 -15.75 -7.99
CA SER A 58 -4.21 -16.26 -9.36
C SER A 58 -3.84 -15.22 -10.42
N LEU A 59 -4.28 -13.97 -10.26
CA LEU A 59 -4.12 -12.91 -11.26
C LEU A 59 -2.74 -12.24 -11.17
N SER A 60 -2.17 -12.13 -9.97
CA SER A 60 -0.77 -11.68 -9.80
C SER A 60 0.26 -12.73 -10.23
N GLY A 61 -0.13 -14.01 -10.35
CA GLY A 61 0.78 -15.12 -10.59
C GLY A 61 1.60 -15.52 -9.35
N ALA A 62 1.24 -15.01 -8.17
CA ALA A 62 1.85 -15.35 -6.90
C ALA A 62 1.14 -16.52 -6.19
N GLY A 63 1.81 -17.16 -5.24
CA GLY A 63 1.16 -18.14 -4.36
C GLY A 63 0.26 -17.46 -3.33
N TYR A 64 -0.81 -18.14 -2.89
CA TYR A 64 -1.70 -17.65 -1.83
C TYR A 64 -0.94 -17.16 -0.57
N GLY A 65 0.06 -17.92 -0.13
CA GLY A 65 0.89 -17.58 1.03
C GLY A 65 1.81 -16.37 0.82
N SER A 66 1.96 -15.87 -0.41
CA SER A 66 2.66 -14.60 -0.69
C SER A 66 1.73 -13.40 -0.54
N VAL A 67 0.44 -13.55 -0.82
CA VAL A 67 -0.55 -12.47 -0.67
C VAL A 67 -0.90 -12.23 0.81
N VAL A 68 -0.85 -13.26 1.65
CA VAL A 68 -1.23 -13.19 3.09
C VAL A 68 -0.13 -12.63 4.01
N ARG A 69 1.13 -12.73 3.61
CA ARG A 69 2.30 -12.58 4.49
C ARG A 69 2.52 -11.16 4.97
#